data_AF-A0A6G6K0X3-F1
#
_entry.id   AF-A0A6G6K0X3-F1
#
_cell.length_a   1.000
_cell.length_b   1.000
_cell.length_c   1.000
_cell.angle_alpha   90.00
_cell.angle_beta   90.00
_cell.angle_gamma   90.00
#
_symmetry.space_group_name_H-M   'P 1'
#
loop_
_entity.id
_entity.type
_entity.pdbx_description
1 polymer ?
#
loop_
_entity_poly.entity_id
_entity_poly.type
_entity_poly.pdbx_seq_one_letter_code
_entity_poly.pdbx_strand_id
1 'polypeptide(L)'
;MSVDSSPPCPEKGFPALKWLVGLAFIGLLAGLTLRPIPISHAPSKRNRSVAAHAVIKSGLEQYLEEHGQYPTPAHPDAMMKVSGKDIRVGAARMLYQALTGDGDSEIKSASATGNASDGKISEEEAKHSINSNLPKNMVATSSEGYRYLVDGWGRPFQYIKGGTEDAINPTFDLWTFGDIGSQDPLFYDAETRRKDEAIARWIRNW
;
A
#
# COMPACT_ATOMS: atom_id res chain seq x y z
N MET A 1 81.34 58.99 -1.88
CA MET A 1 81.25 57.56 -1.52
C MET A 1 79.77 57.23 -1.41
N SER A 2 79.22 56.56 -2.43
CA SER A 2 77.82 56.13 -2.49
C SER A 2 77.74 54.65 -2.15
N VAL A 3 76.86 54.27 -1.22
CA VAL A 3 76.40 52.89 -0.98
C VAL A 3 74.95 52.99 -0.50
N ASP A 4 74.01 52.89 -1.45
CA ASP A 4 73.19 51.71 -1.72
C ASP A 4 71.98 51.60 -0.78
N SER A 5 70.85 52.12 -1.26
CA SER A 5 69.53 52.01 -0.66
C SER A 5 68.70 51.03 -1.47
N SER A 6 68.82 49.75 -1.16
CA SER A 6 67.97 48.70 -1.72
C SER A 6 66.72 48.50 -0.84
N PRO A 7 65.48 48.63 -1.36
CA PRO A 7 64.28 48.27 -0.60
C PRO A 7 64.10 46.74 -0.53
N PRO A 8 63.52 46.19 0.56
CA PRO A 8 63.16 44.77 0.60
C PRO A 8 62.03 44.49 -0.41
N CYS A 9 62.24 43.49 -1.27
CA CYS A 9 61.21 42.95 -2.15
C CYS A 9 60.07 42.36 -1.30
N PRO A 10 58.79 42.71 -1.53
CA PRO A 10 57.69 42.03 -0.90
C PRO A 10 57.47 40.67 -1.59
N GLU A 11 57.70 39.58 -0.87
CA GLU A 11 57.27 38.24 -1.31
C GLU A 11 55.74 38.22 -1.40
N LYS A 12 55.23 38.35 -2.62
CA LYS A 12 53.81 38.16 -2.95
C LYS A 12 53.62 36.75 -3.53
N GLY A 13 53.14 35.85 -2.69
CA GLY A 13 52.64 34.52 -3.08
C GLY A 13 52.57 33.70 -1.79
N PHE A 14 51.43 33.51 -1.16
CA PHE A 14 50.53 32.40 -1.50
C PHE A 14 49.21 32.49 -0.68
N PRO A 15 48.24 33.36 -1.03
CA PRO A 15 46.89 33.26 -0.46
C PRO A 15 45.96 32.37 -1.30
N ALA A 16 46.07 32.40 -2.63
CA ALA A 16 45.09 31.76 -3.51
C ALA A 16 45.07 30.21 -3.40
N LEU A 17 46.24 29.56 -3.36
CA LEU A 17 46.31 28.10 -3.30
C LEU A 17 45.76 27.53 -1.98
N LYS A 18 46.02 28.20 -0.85
CA LYS A 18 45.53 27.76 0.46
C LYS A 18 44.00 27.84 0.56
N TRP A 19 43.40 28.88 -0.01
CA TRP A 19 41.94 29.01 -0.10
C TRP A 19 41.33 27.98 -1.07
N LEU A 20 41.98 27.67 -2.19
CA LEU A 20 41.53 26.63 -3.12
C LEU A 20 41.56 25.23 -2.52
N VAL A 21 42.63 24.88 -1.79
CA VAL A 21 42.73 23.58 -1.11
C VAL A 21 41.67 23.45 0.00
N GLY A 22 41.40 24.53 0.74
CA GLY A 22 40.33 24.55 1.75
C GLY A 22 38.94 24.33 1.16
N LEU A 23 38.60 25.03 0.07
CA LEU A 23 37.31 24.86 -0.62
C LEU A 23 37.18 23.46 -1.25
N ALA A 24 38.26 22.91 -1.79
CA ALA A 24 38.27 21.54 -2.32
C ALA A 24 38.01 20.50 -1.21
N PHE A 25 38.59 20.68 -0.03
CA PHE A 25 38.35 19.80 1.12
C PHE A 25 36.91 19.89 1.63
N ILE A 26 36.33 21.10 1.71
CA ILE A 26 34.94 21.29 2.13
C ILE A 26 33.98 20.65 1.11
N GLY A 27 34.23 20.82 -0.19
CA GLY A 27 33.44 20.19 -1.24
C GLY A 27 33.51 18.65 -1.19
N LEU A 28 34.70 18.09 -0.93
CA LEU A 28 34.89 16.65 -0.77
C LEU A 28 34.16 16.10 0.47
N LEU A 29 34.24 16.80 1.60
CA LEU A 29 33.56 16.41 2.84
C LEU A 29 32.03 16.55 2.73
N ALA A 30 31.54 17.60 2.06
CA ALA A 30 30.11 17.78 1.79
C ALA A 30 29.57 16.71 0.83
N GLY A 31 30.33 16.33 -0.20
CA GLY A 31 29.96 15.27 -1.14
C GLY A 31 29.93 13.88 -0.51
N LEU A 32 30.75 13.61 0.51
CA LEU A 32 30.85 12.29 1.15
C LEU A 32 29.81 12.09 2.28
N THR A 33 29.29 13.17 2.86
CA THR A 33 28.37 13.12 4.01
C THR A 33 26.90 12.99 3.63
N LEU A 34 26.52 13.40 2.42
CA LEU A 34 25.15 13.28 1.92
C LEU A 34 24.93 11.92 1.24
N ARG A 35 24.96 10.83 2.02
CA ARG A 35 24.30 9.59 1.58
C ARG A 35 22.80 9.78 1.75
N PRO A 36 21.98 9.72 0.68
CA PRO A 36 20.53 9.74 0.83
C PRO A 36 20.13 8.51 1.65
N ILE A 37 19.73 8.72 2.90
CA ILE A 37 19.14 7.66 3.71
C ILE A 37 17.76 7.39 3.10
N PRO A 38 17.46 6.19 2.59
CA PRO A 38 16.12 5.90 2.11
C PRO A 38 15.17 6.02 3.31
N ILE A 39 14.29 7.01 3.28
CA ILE A 39 13.22 7.14 4.28
C ILE A 39 12.34 5.89 4.12
N SER A 40 12.50 4.92 5.02
CA SER A 40 11.67 3.72 4.99
C SER A 40 10.29 4.09 5.54
N HIS A 41 9.31 4.22 4.65
CA HIS A 41 7.92 4.47 5.03
C HIS A 41 7.22 3.22 5.61
N ALA A 42 7.94 2.11 5.75
CA ALA A 42 7.42 0.80 6.16
C ALA A 42 6.56 0.81 7.44
N PRO A 43 6.93 1.46 8.56
CA PRO A 43 6.10 1.44 9.77
C PRO A 43 4.78 2.19 9.59
N SER A 44 4.79 3.33 8.90
CA SER A 44 3.57 4.12 8.64
C SER A 44 2.58 3.38 7.72
N LYS A 45 3.10 2.70 6.68
CA LYS A 45 2.30 1.90 5.74
C LYS A 45 1.73 0.65 6.43
N ARG A 46 2.51 0.01 7.29
CA ARG A 46 2.04 -1.11 8.12
C ARG A 46 0.90 -0.68 9.03
N ASN A 47 1.04 0.43 9.76
CA ASN A 47 0.00 0.92 10.66
C ASN A 47 -1.31 1.26 9.92
N ARG A 48 -1.22 1.89 8.73
CA ARG A 48 -2.39 2.13 7.88
C ARG A 48 -3.07 0.83 7.46
N SER A 49 -2.28 -0.18 7.09
CA SER A 49 -2.80 -1.49 6.69
C SER A 49 -3.49 -2.22 7.83
N VAL A 50 -2.94 -2.15 9.05
CA VAL A 50 -3.56 -2.72 10.25
C VAL A 50 -4.89 -2.02 10.57
N ALA A 51 -4.93 -0.69 10.50
CA ALA A 51 -6.15 0.08 10.71
C ALA A 51 -7.22 -0.27 9.66
N ALA A 52 -6.84 -0.30 8.38
CA ALA A 52 -7.72 -0.69 7.28
C ALA A 52 -8.23 -2.13 7.46
N HIS A 53 -7.36 -3.05 7.85
CA HIS A 53 -7.72 -4.44 8.13
C HIS A 53 -8.77 -4.54 9.24
N ALA A 54 -8.64 -3.78 10.32
CA ALA A 54 -9.61 -3.75 11.41
C ALA A 54 -10.98 -3.20 10.96
N VAL A 55 -10.98 -2.15 10.14
CA VAL A 55 -12.21 -1.58 9.57
C VAL A 55 -12.92 -2.59 8.68
N ILE A 56 -12.18 -3.26 7.79
CA ILE A 56 -12.74 -4.28 6.89
C ILE A 56 -13.29 -5.45 7.72
N LYS A 57 -12.55 -5.91 8.74
CA LYS A 57 -13.01 -6.98 9.64
C LYS A 57 -14.35 -6.61 10.30
N SER A 58 -14.43 -5.43 10.91
CA SER A 58 -15.65 -4.94 11.55
C SER A 58 -16.82 -4.85 10.56
N GLY A 59 -16.56 -4.37 9.34
CA GLY A 59 -17.58 -4.28 8.31
C GLY A 59 -18.05 -5.65 7.80
N LEU A 60 -17.17 -6.64 7.73
CA LEU A 60 -17.56 -8.00 7.36
C LEU A 60 -18.47 -8.65 8.41
N GLU A 61 -18.25 -8.38 9.70
CA GLU A 61 -19.15 -8.86 10.76
C GLU A 61 -20.53 -8.20 10.68
N GLN A 62 -20.60 -6.88 10.44
CA GLN A 62 -21.87 -6.19 10.24
C GLN A 62 -22.60 -6.69 8.98
N TYR A 63 -21.86 -6.95 7.90
CA TYR A 63 -22.42 -7.56 6.70
C TYR A 63 -23.03 -8.94 7.00
N LEU A 64 -22.37 -9.75 7.84
CA LEU A 64 -22.91 -11.04 8.28
C LEU A 64 -24.21 -10.85 9.07
N GLU A 65 -24.29 -9.85 9.95
CA GLU A 65 -25.49 -9.56 10.74
C GLU A 65 -26.68 -9.17 9.83
N GLU A 66 -26.43 -8.38 8.79
CA GLU A 66 -27.49 -7.92 7.87
C GLU A 66 -27.91 -8.96 6.84
N HIS A 67 -26.96 -9.70 6.27
CA HIS A 67 -27.19 -10.61 5.13
C HIS A 67 -27.17 -12.09 5.51
N GLY A 68 -26.84 -12.43 6.76
CA GLY A 68 -26.77 -13.80 7.28
C GLY A 68 -25.58 -14.63 6.73
N GLN A 69 -24.74 -14.05 5.88
CA GLN A 69 -23.54 -14.69 5.35
C GLN A 69 -22.48 -13.67 4.95
N TYR A 70 -21.20 -14.05 5.01
CA TYR A 70 -20.12 -13.24 4.43
C TYR A 70 -20.22 -13.15 2.90
N PRO A 71 -19.80 -12.01 2.32
CA PRO A 71 -19.93 -11.75 0.90
C PRO A 71 -18.99 -12.66 0.09
N THR A 72 -19.39 -12.99 -1.14
CA THR A 72 -18.61 -13.86 -2.03
C THR A 72 -18.24 -13.06 -3.27
N PRO A 73 -16.97 -13.07 -3.73
CA PRO A 73 -16.59 -12.34 -4.95
C PRO A 73 -17.24 -12.95 -6.20
N ALA A 74 -17.79 -12.11 -7.07
CA ALA A 74 -18.28 -12.50 -8.39
C ALA A 74 -17.12 -12.84 -9.34
N HIS A 75 -16.00 -12.10 -9.24
CA HIS A 75 -14.83 -12.24 -10.10
C HIS A 75 -13.54 -12.48 -9.30
N PRO A 76 -13.41 -13.60 -8.55
CA PRO A 76 -12.28 -13.84 -7.65
C PRO A 76 -10.90 -13.79 -8.32
N ASP A 77 -10.83 -14.19 -9.59
CA ASP A 77 -9.60 -14.26 -10.37
C ASP A 77 -9.29 -12.99 -11.19
N ALA A 78 -10.07 -11.91 -11.03
CA ALA A 78 -9.77 -10.65 -11.69
C ALA A 78 -8.40 -10.14 -11.24
N MET A 79 -7.52 -9.86 -12.21
CA MET A 79 -6.14 -9.41 -11.98
C MET A 79 -5.96 -7.95 -12.35
N MET A 80 -5.03 -7.27 -11.68
CA MET A 80 -4.60 -5.92 -12.03
C MET A 80 -3.11 -5.74 -11.80
N LYS A 81 -2.47 -4.98 -12.68
CA LYS A 81 -1.06 -4.62 -12.51
C LYS A 81 -0.90 -3.49 -11.50
N VAL A 82 -0.34 -3.79 -10.34
CA VAL A 82 -0.04 -2.83 -9.27
C VAL A 82 1.44 -2.90 -8.91
N SER A 83 2.13 -1.77 -9.00
CA SER A 83 3.58 -1.70 -8.75
C SER A 83 4.40 -2.70 -9.59
N GLY A 84 3.99 -2.93 -10.84
CA GLY A 84 4.66 -3.85 -11.77
C GLY A 84 4.35 -5.34 -11.56
N LYS A 85 3.49 -5.70 -10.62
CA LYS A 85 3.03 -7.08 -10.37
C LYS A 85 1.57 -7.24 -10.71
N ASP A 86 1.18 -8.40 -11.26
CA ASP A 86 -0.21 -8.76 -11.43
C ASP A 86 -0.74 -9.32 -10.10
N ILE A 87 -1.71 -8.62 -9.51
CA ILE A 87 -2.31 -8.94 -8.20
C ILE A 87 -3.81 -9.16 -8.39
N ARG A 88 -4.37 -10.18 -7.73
CA ARG A 88 -5.81 -10.38 -7.63
C ARG A 88 -6.49 -9.17 -6.99
N VAL A 89 -7.49 -8.62 -7.69
CA VAL A 89 -8.22 -7.41 -7.29
C VAL A 89 -9.72 -7.66 -7.10
N GLY A 90 -10.28 -8.74 -7.67
CA GLY A 90 -11.71 -8.97 -7.65
C GLY A 90 -12.31 -9.05 -6.25
N ALA A 91 -11.64 -9.73 -5.33
CA ALA A 91 -12.07 -9.76 -3.94
C ALA A 91 -12.02 -8.37 -3.28
N ALA A 92 -11.04 -7.52 -3.61
CA ALA A 92 -10.96 -6.15 -3.11
C ALA A 92 -12.04 -5.22 -3.68
N ARG A 93 -12.48 -5.44 -4.93
CA ARG A 93 -13.62 -4.74 -5.55
C ARG A 93 -14.92 -5.12 -4.86
N MET A 94 -15.11 -6.42 -4.64
CA MET A 94 -16.24 -6.94 -3.87
C MET A 94 -16.27 -6.33 -2.47
N LEU A 95 -15.15 -6.32 -1.74
CA LEU A 95 -15.10 -5.73 -0.40
C LEU A 95 -15.47 -4.24 -0.40
N TYR A 96 -15.07 -3.49 -1.43
CA TYR A 96 -15.45 -2.09 -1.55
C TYR A 96 -16.99 -1.96 -1.67
N GLN A 97 -17.61 -2.70 -2.58
CA GLN A 97 -19.06 -2.67 -2.79
C GLN A 97 -19.83 -3.17 -1.55
N ALA A 98 -19.38 -4.27 -0.95
CA ALA A 98 -20.03 -4.86 0.23
C ALA A 98 -19.99 -3.93 1.45
N LEU A 99 -18.94 -3.12 1.61
CA LEU A 99 -18.84 -2.19 2.73
C LEU A 99 -19.52 -0.86 2.45
N THR A 100 -19.36 -0.32 1.25
CA THR A 100 -19.87 1.04 0.93
C THR A 100 -21.31 1.05 0.48
N GLY A 101 -21.82 -0.06 -0.06
CA GLY A 101 -23.12 -0.11 -0.72
C GLY A 101 -23.15 0.50 -2.12
N ASP A 102 -22.02 1.00 -2.63
CA ASP A 102 -21.89 1.61 -3.97
C ASP A 102 -21.84 0.51 -5.05
N GLY A 103 -23.02 0.08 -5.51
CA GLY A 103 -23.21 -1.06 -6.41
C GLY A 103 -23.07 -2.44 -5.74
N ASP A 104 -23.40 -3.49 -6.51
CA ASP A 104 -23.37 -4.89 -6.06
C ASP A 104 -22.89 -5.90 -7.14
N SER A 105 -22.50 -5.41 -8.32
CA SER A 105 -21.98 -6.20 -9.45
C SER A 105 -20.79 -7.12 -9.14
N GLU A 106 -19.99 -6.79 -8.14
CA GLU A 106 -18.80 -7.55 -7.73
C GLU A 106 -19.12 -8.57 -6.63
N ILE A 107 -20.35 -8.57 -6.10
CA ILE A 107 -20.82 -9.49 -5.06
C ILE A 107 -21.65 -10.60 -5.69
N LYS A 108 -21.20 -11.85 -5.53
CA LYS A 108 -21.95 -13.05 -5.88
C LYS A 108 -23.05 -13.29 -4.84
N SER A 109 -24.20 -12.67 -5.02
CA SER A 109 -25.40 -12.86 -4.20
C SER A 109 -26.62 -13.08 -5.10
N ALA A 110 -27.57 -13.92 -4.65
CA ALA A 110 -28.85 -14.10 -5.35
C ALA A 110 -29.71 -12.82 -5.33
N SER A 111 -29.46 -11.93 -4.37
CA SER A 111 -30.12 -10.63 -4.24
C SER A 111 -29.36 -9.49 -4.94
N ALA A 112 -28.22 -9.77 -5.59
CA ALA A 112 -27.47 -8.75 -6.30
C ALA A 112 -28.22 -8.33 -7.57
N THR A 113 -28.37 -7.03 -7.74
CA THR A 113 -29.05 -6.36 -8.84
C THR A 113 -28.15 -6.22 -10.07
N GLY A 114 -26.83 -6.32 -9.89
CA GLY A 114 -25.83 -6.17 -10.94
C GLY A 114 -25.42 -4.70 -11.18
N ASN A 115 -25.65 -3.83 -10.20
CA ASN A 115 -25.34 -2.42 -10.30
C ASN A 115 -23.81 -2.21 -10.20
N ALA A 116 -23.25 -1.48 -11.16
CA ALA A 116 -21.85 -1.11 -11.15
C ALA A 116 -21.61 0.07 -10.19
N SER A 117 -20.48 0.04 -9.47
CA SER A 117 -20.04 1.18 -8.64
C SER A 117 -19.83 2.41 -9.50
N ASP A 118 -20.46 3.53 -9.14
CA ASP A 118 -20.25 4.83 -9.77
C ASP A 118 -19.42 5.78 -8.88
N GLY A 119 -19.22 5.42 -7.61
CA GLY A 119 -18.47 6.20 -6.62
C GLY A 119 -19.30 7.17 -5.82
N LYS A 120 -20.62 7.14 -5.98
CA LYS A 120 -21.58 7.99 -5.29
C LYS A 120 -22.63 7.08 -4.68
N ILE A 121 -22.63 7.03 -3.35
CA ILE A 121 -23.65 6.28 -2.63
C ILE A 121 -24.96 7.06 -2.72
N SER A 122 -25.96 6.49 -3.38
CA SER A 122 -27.33 7.05 -3.43
C SER A 122 -28.03 6.98 -2.06
N GLU A 123 -29.16 7.65 -1.89
CA GLU A 123 -29.94 7.56 -0.64
C GLU A 123 -30.49 6.14 -0.40
N GLU A 124 -30.73 5.38 -1.46
CA GLU A 124 -31.16 3.99 -1.44
C GLU A 124 -30.00 3.06 -1.07
N GLU A 125 -28.82 3.27 -1.67
CA GLU A 125 -27.60 2.51 -1.37
C GLU A 125 -27.09 2.78 0.05
N ALA A 126 -27.22 4.01 0.54
CA ALA A 126 -26.81 4.38 1.89
C ALA A 126 -27.53 3.57 2.97
N LYS A 127 -28.77 3.12 2.71
CA LYS A 127 -29.56 2.29 3.64
C LYS A 127 -29.01 0.87 3.80
N HIS A 128 -28.25 0.40 2.81
CA HIS A 128 -27.60 -0.90 2.78
C HIS A 128 -26.08 -0.78 2.92
N SER A 129 -25.58 0.42 3.26
CA SER A 129 -24.17 0.66 3.47
C SER A 129 -23.78 0.29 4.89
N ILE A 130 -22.85 -0.65 5.03
CA ILE A 130 -22.26 -1.01 6.32
C ILE A 130 -21.35 0.12 6.82
N ASN A 131 -20.56 0.67 5.91
CA ASN A 131 -19.65 1.77 6.15
C ASN A 131 -19.54 2.66 4.90
N SER A 132 -20.46 3.62 4.80
CA SER A 132 -20.50 4.61 3.72
C SER A 132 -19.32 5.59 3.70
N ASN A 133 -18.55 5.69 4.79
CA ASN A 133 -17.45 6.65 4.90
C ASN A 133 -16.10 5.97 5.15
N LEU A 134 -15.69 5.16 4.18
CA LEU A 134 -14.34 4.61 4.19
C LEU A 134 -13.30 5.73 4.03
N PRO A 135 -12.19 5.68 4.80
CA PRO A 135 -11.10 6.62 4.64
C PRO A 135 -10.59 6.65 3.19
N LYS A 136 -10.45 7.85 2.60
CA LYS A 136 -10.05 8.02 1.19
C LYS A 136 -8.73 7.30 0.84
N ASN A 137 -7.84 7.13 1.81
CA ASN A 137 -6.57 6.43 1.64
C ASN A 137 -6.69 4.90 1.62
N MET A 138 -7.90 4.34 1.83
CA MET A 138 -8.20 2.92 1.73
C MET A 138 -8.85 2.56 0.39
N VAL A 139 -9.26 3.54 -0.42
CA VAL A 139 -9.95 3.29 -1.68
C VAL A 139 -9.05 3.74 -2.83
N ALA A 140 -8.85 2.86 -3.81
CA ALA A 140 -8.20 3.18 -5.06
C ALA A 140 -9.18 2.99 -6.23
N THR A 141 -8.90 3.67 -7.33
CA THR A 141 -9.67 3.57 -8.57
C THR A 141 -8.74 3.11 -9.69
N SER A 142 -9.16 2.09 -10.41
CA SER A 142 -8.44 1.55 -11.57
C SER A 142 -8.58 2.47 -12.79
N SER A 143 -7.75 2.25 -13.80
CA SER A 143 -7.87 2.93 -15.10
C SER A 143 -9.22 2.69 -15.80
N GLU A 144 -9.87 1.57 -15.49
CA GLU A 144 -11.18 1.16 -16.01
C GLU A 144 -12.35 1.68 -15.16
N GLY A 145 -12.07 2.46 -14.11
CA GLY A 145 -13.10 3.06 -13.24
C GLY A 145 -13.51 2.19 -12.04
N TYR A 146 -13.11 0.92 -11.98
CA TYR A 146 -13.39 0.07 -10.82
C TYR A 146 -12.74 0.59 -9.54
N ARG A 147 -13.52 0.60 -8.45
CA ARG A 147 -13.05 0.95 -7.10
C ARG A 147 -12.77 -0.30 -6.27
N TYR A 148 -11.71 -0.25 -5.47
CA TYR A 148 -11.29 -1.40 -4.66
C TYR A 148 -10.53 -0.94 -3.42
N LEU A 149 -10.54 -1.81 -2.40
CA LEU A 149 -9.84 -1.53 -1.15
C LEU A 149 -8.35 -1.83 -1.25
N VAL A 150 -7.54 -0.90 -0.75
CA VAL A 150 -6.08 -0.98 -0.76
C VAL A 150 -5.47 -0.90 0.62
N ASP A 151 -4.35 -1.59 0.78
CA ASP A 151 -3.49 -1.50 1.96
C ASP A 151 -2.65 -0.21 1.98
N GLY A 152 -1.83 -0.04 3.01
CA GLY A 152 -0.94 1.11 3.16
C GLY A 152 0.18 1.20 2.12
N TRP A 153 0.41 0.15 1.33
CA TRP A 153 1.31 0.15 0.17
C TRP A 153 0.57 0.38 -1.15
N GLY A 154 -0.76 0.58 -1.13
CA GLY A 154 -1.58 0.79 -2.32
C GLY A 154 -1.91 -0.50 -3.06
N ARG A 155 -1.78 -1.67 -2.42
CA ARG A 155 -2.08 -2.97 -3.03
C ARG A 155 -3.48 -3.44 -2.65
N PRO A 156 -4.20 -4.14 -3.54
CA PRO A 156 -5.52 -4.67 -3.22
C PRO A 156 -5.48 -5.60 -2.00
N PHE A 157 -6.44 -5.44 -1.10
CA PHE A 157 -6.68 -6.42 -0.04
C PHE A 157 -7.07 -7.78 -0.64
N GLN A 158 -6.65 -8.84 0.03
CA GLN A 158 -6.93 -10.20 -0.40
C GLN A 158 -7.97 -10.81 0.55
N TYR A 159 -8.94 -11.51 -0.02
CA TYR A 159 -10.05 -12.05 0.74
C TYR A 159 -10.53 -13.39 0.15
N ILE A 160 -10.84 -14.33 1.03
CA ILE A 160 -11.49 -15.59 0.70
C ILE A 160 -12.58 -15.85 1.75
N LYS A 161 -13.78 -16.23 1.29
CA LYS A 161 -14.87 -16.66 2.17
C LYS A 161 -14.52 -18.00 2.82
N GLY A 162 -14.77 -18.10 4.13
CA GLY A 162 -14.52 -19.32 4.90
C GLY A 162 -15.37 -20.50 4.45
N GLY A 163 -14.95 -21.69 4.84
CA GLY A 163 -15.61 -22.94 4.43
C GLY A 163 -15.36 -23.34 2.97
N THR A 164 -14.43 -22.67 2.28
CA THR A 164 -13.90 -23.09 0.97
C THR A 164 -12.61 -23.90 1.16
N GLU A 165 -12.23 -24.71 0.17
CA GLU A 165 -11.00 -25.53 0.23
C GLU A 165 -9.74 -24.68 0.42
N ASP A 166 -9.75 -23.48 -0.18
CA ASP A 166 -8.68 -22.51 -0.06
C ASP A 166 -8.74 -21.67 1.22
N ALA A 167 -9.79 -21.75 2.04
CA ALA A 167 -9.86 -21.00 3.29
C ALA A 167 -9.03 -21.66 4.40
N ILE A 168 -8.33 -20.86 5.19
CA ILE A 168 -7.67 -21.28 6.42
C ILE A 168 -8.65 -21.18 7.60
N ASN A 169 -9.40 -20.09 7.67
CA ASN A 169 -10.40 -19.84 8.69
C ASN A 169 -11.80 -20.35 8.29
N PRO A 170 -12.62 -20.78 9.27
CA PRO A 170 -13.99 -21.20 9.01
C PRO A 170 -14.91 -20.04 8.59
N THR A 171 -14.60 -18.80 8.98
CA THR A 171 -15.42 -17.61 8.70
C THR A 171 -14.99 -16.90 7.42
N PHE A 172 -13.77 -16.37 7.38
CA PHE A 172 -13.13 -15.77 6.22
C PHE A 172 -11.63 -15.61 6.46
N ASP A 173 -10.87 -15.58 5.37
CA ASP A 173 -9.48 -15.14 5.35
C ASP A 173 -9.43 -13.72 4.80
N LEU A 174 -8.79 -12.82 5.53
CA LEU A 174 -8.47 -11.47 5.07
C LEU A 174 -6.97 -11.26 5.25
N TRP A 175 -6.28 -10.80 4.21
CA TRP A 175 -4.86 -10.49 4.31
C TRP A 175 -4.37 -9.41 3.36
N THR A 176 -3.18 -8.91 3.66
CA THR A 176 -2.32 -8.15 2.74
C THR A 176 -0.93 -8.77 2.74
N PHE A 177 -0.25 -8.69 1.59
CA PHE A 177 1.14 -9.11 1.43
C PHE A 177 2.13 -8.28 2.27
N GLY A 178 1.73 -7.12 2.79
CA GLY A 178 2.59 -6.27 3.59
C GLY A 178 3.75 -5.69 2.78
N ASP A 179 4.94 -5.62 3.38
CA ASP A 179 6.14 -5.07 2.75
C ASP A 179 6.82 -6.08 1.80
N ILE A 180 6.13 -6.43 0.71
CA ILE A 180 6.76 -7.14 -0.41
C ILE A 180 7.48 -6.16 -1.34
N GLY A 181 8.66 -6.53 -1.79
CA GLY A 181 9.40 -5.89 -2.88
C GLY A 181 8.88 -6.31 -4.25
N SER A 182 9.44 -5.71 -5.31
CA SER A 182 9.05 -5.97 -6.70
C SER A 182 9.38 -7.38 -7.19
N GLN A 183 10.29 -8.10 -6.53
CA GLN A 183 10.70 -9.47 -6.89
C GLN A 183 10.09 -10.55 -5.99
N ASP A 184 9.43 -10.16 -4.89
CA ASP A 184 8.87 -11.14 -3.95
C ASP A 184 7.66 -11.88 -4.57
N PRO A 185 7.53 -13.19 -4.35
CA PRO A 185 6.40 -13.98 -4.85
C PRO A 185 5.08 -13.57 -4.17
N LEU A 186 3.98 -13.76 -4.91
CA LEU A 186 2.62 -13.62 -4.41
C LEU A 186 2.03 -15.01 -4.23
N PHE A 187 1.67 -15.35 -3.01
CA PHE A 187 1.08 -16.65 -2.69
C PHE A 187 -0.43 -16.54 -2.50
N TYR A 188 -1.16 -17.48 -3.08
CA TYR A 188 -2.63 -17.51 -3.05
C TYR A 188 -3.16 -18.87 -2.57
N ASP A 189 -2.42 -19.94 -2.80
CA ASP A 189 -2.75 -21.29 -2.35
C ASP A 189 -2.76 -21.40 -0.82
N ALA A 190 -3.65 -22.22 -0.30
CA ALA A 190 -3.78 -22.40 1.15
C ALA A 190 -2.53 -23.05 1.77
N GLU A 191 -1.85 -23.96 1.06
CA GLU A 191 -0.67 -24.67 1.59
C GLU A 191 0.47 -23.71 1.93
N THR A 192 0.80 -22.79 1.04
CA THR A 192 1.86 -21.80 1.26
C THR A 192 1.42 -20.75 2.29
N ARG A 193 0.13 -20.38 2.31
CA ARG A 193 -0.43 -19.47 3.32
C ARG A 193 -0.51 -20.06 4.74
N ARG A 194 -0.30 -21.36 4.92
CA ARG A 194 -0.15 -21.99 6.24
C ARG A 194 1.30 -22.01 6.76
N LYS A 195 2.29 -21.67 5.92
CA LYS A 195 3.71 -21.68 6.29
C LYS A 195 4.13 -20.30 6.80
N ASP A 196 4.25 -20.15 8.12
CA ASP A 196 4.53 -18.84 8.76
C ASP A 196 5.79 -18.14 8.24
N GLU A 197 6.84 -18.89 7.89
CA GLU A 197 8.08 -18.33 7.33
C GLU A 197 7.86 -17.58 6.00
N ALA A 198 6.96 -18.10 5.15
CA ALA A 198 6.69 -17.52 3.82
C ALA A 198 5.91 -16.21 3.90
N ILE A 199 5.20 -15.98 5.01
CA ILE A 199 4.19 -14.93 5.15
C ILE A 199 4.39 -14.07 6.41
N ALA A 200 5.54 -14.17 7.08
CA ALA A 200 5.85 -13.44 8.32
C ALA A 200 5.66 -11.92 8.22
N ARG A 201 5.74 -11.37 7.00
CA ARG A 201 5.58 -9.93 6.72
C ARG A 201 4.13 -9.51 6.50
N TRP A 202 3.21 -10.46 6.27
CA TRP A 202 1.81 -10.22 5.95
C TRP A 202 1.05 -9.69 7.18
N ILE A 203 -0.11 -9.09 6.92
CA ILE A 203 -1.10 -8.77 7.94
C ILE A 203 -2.33 -9.60 7.61
N ARG A 204 -2.77 -10.44 8.54
CA ARG A 204 -3.72 -11.54 8.33
C ARG A 204 -4.58 -11.77 9.57
N ASN A 205 -5.66 -12.54 9.43
CA ASN A 205 -6.60 -12.85 10.53
C ASN A 205 -6.56 -14.31 11.03
N TRP A 206 -5.51 -15.07 10.70
CA TRP A 206 -5.22 -16.39 11.26
C TRP A 206 -3.83 -16.43 11.91
#